data_AF-A0A385AF21-F1
#
_entry.id   AF-A0A385AF21-F1
#
_cell.length_a   1.000
_cell.length_b   1.000
_cell.length_c   1.000
_cell.angle_alpha   90.00
_cell.angle_beta   90.00
_cell.angle_gamma   90.00
#
_symmetry.space_group_name_H-M   'P 1'
#
loop_
_entity.id
_entity.type
_entity.pdbx_description
1 polymer ?
#
loop_
_entity_poly.entity_id
_entity_poly.type
_entity_poly.pdbx_seq_one_letter_code
_entity_poly.pdbx_strand_id
1 'polypeptide(L)'
;MIKGKTKSGFNYAISQERMENYEMIEALNELDKNPMKLPKVINLLLGNDGAKRLKDHVRTDDGIVPSKVMMNEIQEIFESHKQTKN
;
A
#
# COMPACT_ATOMS: atom_id res chain seq x y z
N MET A 1 -6.95 14.33 4.32
CA MET A 1 -7.08 13.18 3.40
C MET A 1 -6.03 13.33 2.31
N ILE A 2 -5.21 12.30 2.13
CA ILE A 2 -4.07 12.28 1.23
C ILE A 2 -4.50 11.49 0.01
N LYS A 3 -4.54 12.15 -1.13
CA LYS A 3 -4.91 11.54 -2.41
C LYS A 3 -3.67 11.50 -3.29
N GLY A 4 -3.43 10.38 -3.93
CA GLY A 4 -2.28 10.22 -4.81
C GLY A 4 -2.55 9.21 -5.90
N LYS A 5 -1.57 9.10 -6.80
CA LYS A 5 -1.59 8.19 -7.93
C LYS A 5 -0.21 7.55 -8.06
N THR A 6 -0.15 6.22 -8.13
CA THR A 6 1.10 5.50 -8.40
C THR A 6 1.50 5.63 -9.87
N LYS A 7 2.74 5.27 -10.24
CA LYS A 7 3.15 5.32 -11.66
C LYS A 7 2.40 4.30 -12.51
N SER A 8 1.96 3.18 -11.92
CA SER A 8 1.10 2.20 -12.62
C SER A 8 -0.30 2.76 -12.91
N GLY A 9 -0.68 3.84 -12.23
CA GLY A 9 -1.93 4.54 -12.45
C GLY A 9 -3.01 4.27 -11.40
N PHE A 10 -2.65 3.61 -10.30
CA PHE A 10 -3.54 3.32 -9.19
C PHE A 10 -3.82 4.60 -8.38
N ASN A 11 -5.08 5.05 -8.38
CA ASN A 11 -5.52 6.16 -7.55
C ASN A 11 -5.88 5.67 -6.15
N TYR A 12 -5.31 6.31 -5.14
CA TYR A 12 -5.58 6.02 -3.74
C TYR A 12 -5.98 7.28 -2.97
N ALA A 13 -6.77 7.07 -1.92
CA ALA A 13 -7.17 8.10 -0.98
C ALA A 13 -7.05 7.54 0.43
N ILE A 14 -6.09 8.04 1.20
CA ILE A 14 -5.74 7.56 2.54
C ILE A 14 -5.89 8.71 3.53
N SER A 15 -6.46 8.47 4.70
CA SER A 15 -6.48 9.48 5.77
C SER A 15 -5.12 9.58 6.43
N GLN A 16 -4.71 10.78 6.83
CA GLN A 16 -3.44 10.98 7.53
C GLN A 16 -3.37 10.14 8.82
N GLU A 17 -4.48 10.00 9.53
CA GLU A 17 -4.63 9.13 10.71
C GLU A 17 -4.27 7.67 10.45
N ARG A 18 -4.52 7.15 9.23
CA ARG A 18 -4.13 5.76 8.87
C ARG A 18 -2.63 5.63 8.71
N MET A 19 -1.97 6.71 8.28
CA MET A 19 -0.52 6.76 8.08
C MET A 19 0.23 6.92 9.40
N GLU A 20 -0.36 7.65 10.35
CA GLU A 20 0.14 7.84 11.72
C GLU A 20 -0.41 6.80 12.70
N ASN A 21 -1.11 5.76 12.21
CA ASN A 21 -1.68 4.71 13.06
C ASN A 21 -0.56 3.85 13.66
N TYR A 22 -0.62 3.63 14.98
CA TYR A 22 0.29 2.71 15.68
C TYR A 22 0.26 1.28 15.10
N GLU A 23 -0.93 0.80 14.69
CA GLU A 23 -1.06 -0.51 14.06
C GLU A 23 -0.28 -0.62 12.73
N MET A 24 -0.09 0.51 12.03
CA MET A 24 0.73 0.57 10.82
C MET A 24 2.21 0.32 11.15
N ILE A 25 2.70 0.91 12.25
CA ILE A 25 4.08 0.74 12.73
C ILE A 25 4.31 -0.70 13.20
N GLU A 26 3.35 -1.28 13.92
CA GLU A 26 3.40 -2.69 14.30
C GLU A 26 3.41 -3.59 13.06
N ALA A 27 2.52 -3.36 12.09
CA ALA A 27 2.44 -4.18 10.89
C ALA A 27 3.72 -4.12 10.04
N LEU A 28 4.41 -2.97 10.00
CA LEU A 28 5.73 -2.84 9.35
C LEU A 28 6.82 -3.60 10.11
N ASN A 29 6.84 -3.56 11.45
CA ASN A 29 7.74 -4.39 12.25
C ASN A 29 7.46 -5.90 12.08
N GLU A 30 6.19 -6.27 11.98
CA GLU A 30 5.78 -7.65 11.70
C GLU A 30 6.17 -8.08 10.27
N LEU A 31 6.13 -7.16 9.30
CA LEU A 31 6.53 -7.43 7.92
C LEU A 31 8.01 -7.80 7.81
N ASP A 32 8.87 -7.10 8.56
CA ASP A 32 10.31 -7.36 8.61
C ASP A 32 10.62 -8.77 9.14
N LYS A 33 9.83 -9.22 10.13
CA LYS A 33 9.92 -10.57 10.71
C LYS A 33 9.23 -11.63 9.85
N ASN A 34 8.15 -11.27 9.17
CA ASN A 34 7.33 -12.19 8.40
C ASN A 34 6.76 -11.52 7.12
N PRO A 35 7.31 -11.82 5.94
CA PRO A 35 6.88 -11.22 4.68
C PRO A 35 5.43 -11.56 4.31
N MET A 36 4.81 -12.59 4.92
CA MET A 36 3.39 -12.91 4.71
C MET A 36 2.44 -11.85 5.31
N LYS A 37 2.93 -10.92 6.12
CA LYS A 37 2.14 -9.84 6.73
C LYS A 37 1.92 -8.65 5.78
N LEU A 38 2.53 -8.65 4.60
CA LEU A 38 2.36 -7.59 3.60
C LEU A 38 0.90 -7.22 3.31
N PRO A 39 -0.04 -8.19 3.12
CA PRO A 39 -1.44 -7.87 2.90
C PRO A 39 -2.09 -7.09 4.05
N LYS A 40 -1.63 -7.28 5.30
CA LYS A 40 -2.13 -6.56 6.47
C LYS A 40 -1.69 -5.09 6.44
N VAL A 41 -0.43 -4.83 6.08
CA VAL A 41 0.09 -3.45 5.89
C VAL A 41 -0.71 -2.72 4.82
N ILE A 42 -0.97 -3.39 3.69
CA ILE A 42 -1.75 -2.82 2.58
C ILE A 42 -3.20 -2.52 3.02
N ASN A 43 -3.83 -3.43 3.77
CA ASN A 43 -5.18 -3.22 4.30
C ASN A 43 -5.26 -2.06 5.31
N LEU A 44 -4.25 -1.88 6.16
CA LEU A 44 -4.21 -0.76 7.10
C LEU A 44 -4.05 0.56 6.35
N LEU A 45 -3.14 0.60 5.37
CA LEU A 45 -2.84 1.78 4.57
C LEU A 45 -4.02 2.19 3.67
N LEU A 46 -4.48 1.28 2.81
CA LEU A 46 -5.47 1.57 1.76
C LEU A 46 -6.90 1.21 2.16
N GLY A 47 -7.10 0.56 3.32
CA GLY A 47 -8.36 -0.10 3.65
C GLY A 47 -8.53 -1.42 2.91
N ASN A 48 -9.55 -2.19 3.31
CA ASN A 48 -9.86 -3.48 2.69
C ASN A 48 -10.21 -3.32 1.19
N ASP A 49 -11.04 -2.32 0.86
CA ASP A 49 -11.38 -1.99 -0.52
C ASP A 49 -10.17 -1.55 -1.35
N GLY A 50 -9.35 -0.63 -0.82
CA GLY A 50 -8.18 -0.14 -1.53
C GLY A 50 -7.14 -1.24 -1.75
N ALA A 51 -6.93 -2.12 -0.77
CA ALA A 51 -6.05 -3.28 -0.92
C ALA A 51 -6.54 -4.27 -1.98
N LYS A 52 -7.85 -4.51 -2.04
CA LYS A 52 -8.46 -5.38 -3.06
C LYS A 52 -8.30 -4.77 -4.45
N ARG A 53 -8.55 -3.47 -4.60
CA ARG A 53 -8.35 -2.74 -5.87
C ARG A 53 -6.89 -2.73 -6.30
N LEU A 54 -5.96 -2.56 -5.36
CA LEU A 54 -4.53 -2.62 -5.68
C LEU A 54 -4.14 -4.01 -6.17
N LYS A 55 -4.55 -5.07 -5.46
CA LYS A 55 -4.33 -6.47 -5.87
C LYS A 55 -4.86 -6.74 -7.27
N ASP A 56 -6.06 -6.26 -7.57
CA ASP A 56 -6.68 -6.45 -8.89
C ASP A 56 -5.97 -5.64 -9.97
N HIS A 57 -5.48 -4.44 -9.63
CA HIS A 57 -4.70 -3.60 -10.55
C HIS A 57 -3.33 -4.22 -10.91
N VAL A 58 -2.65 -4.83 -9.94
CA VAL A 58 -1.34 -5.47 -10.18
C VAL A 58 -1.45 -6.91 -10.67
N ARG A 59 -2.65 -7.49 -10.65
CA ARG A 59 -2.90 -8.86 -11.11
C ARG A 59 -2.65 -8.95 -12.61
N THR A 60 -1.82 -9.89 -13.02
CA THR A 60 -1.53 -10.15 -14.43
C THR A 60 -2.66 -10.95 -15.08
N ASP A 61 -2.64 -11.08 -16.41
CA ASP A 61 -3.63 -11.87 -17.17
C ASP A 61 -3.69 -13.33 -16.71
N ASP A 62 -2.53 -13.90 -16.31
CA ASP A 62 -2.41 -15.21 -15.65
C ASP A 62 -3.04 -15.31 -14.24
N GLY A 63 -3.62 -14.23 -13.71
CA GLY A 63 -4.22 -14.19 -12.37
C GLY A 63 -3.19 -14.13 -11.23
N ILE A 64 -1.90 -14.01 -11.55
CA ILE A 64 -0.80 -13.94 -10.60
C ILE A 64 -0.62 -12.50 -10.14
N VAL A 65 -0.40 -12.32 -8.84
CA VAL A 65 -0.09 -11.03 -8.24
C VAL A 65 1.41 -10.99 -7.94
N PRO A 66 2.24 -10.36 -8.80
CA PRO A 66 3.67 -10.28 -8.59
C PRO A 66 3.98 -9.41 -7.37
N SER A 67 4.56 -10.01 -6.33
CA SER A 67 4.94 -9.33 -5.09
C SER A 67 5.84 -8.11 -5.34
N LYS A 68 6.68 -8.15 -6.38
CA LYS A 68 7.56 -7.04 -6.76
C LYS A 68 6.80 -5.80 -7.23
N VAL A 69 5.76 -5.97 -8.06
CA VAL A 69 4.92 -4.85 -8.53
C VAL A 69 4.11 -4.31 -7.36
N MET A 70 3.53 -5.19 -6.55
CA MET A 70 2.81 -4.79 -5.34
C MET A 70 3.70 -3.97 -4.39
N MET A 71 4.94 -4.42 -4.17
CA MET A 71 5.86 -3.73 -3.26
C MET A 71 6.31 -2.38 -3.82
N ASN A 72 6.56 -2.30 -5.14
CA ASN A 72 6.82 -1.02 -5.82
C ASN A 72 5.65 -0.05 -5.64
N GLU A 73 4.40 -0.48 -5.87
CA GLU A 73 3.23 0.39 -5.71
C GLU A 73 3.11 0.95 -4.29
N ILE A 74 3.32 0.10 -3.28
CA ILE A 74 3.31 0.53 -1.88
C ILE A 74 4.44 1.51 -1.59
N GLN A 75 5.65 1.22 -2.06
CA GLN A 75 6.78 2.12 -1.88
C GLN A 75 6.50 3.49 -2.53
N GLU A 76 5.93 3.51 -3.73
CA GLU A 76 5.53 4.75 -4.41
C GLU A 76 4.46 5.52 -3.65
N ILE A 77 3.47 4.84 -3.06
CA ILE A 77 2.45 5.46 -2.21
C ILE A 77 3.12 6.19 -1.02
N PHE A 78 4.08 5.53 -0.37
CA PHE A 78 4.85 6.09 0.74
C PHE A 78 5.76 7.25 0.32
N GLU A 79 6.47 7.12 -0.81
CA GLU A 79 7.33 8.17 -1.35
C GLU A 79 6.53 9.40 -1.78
N SER A 80 5.41 9.20 -2.47
CA SER A 80 4.49 10.27 -2.88
C SER A 80 3.95 11.03 -1.67
N HIS A 81 3.63 10.33 -0.58
CA HIS A 81 3.27 10.96 0.69
C HIS A 81 4.41 11.82 1.25
N LYS A 82 5.64 11.28 1.29
CA LYS A 82 6.82 11.99 1.81
C LYS A 82 7.10 13.28 1.02
N GLN A 83 6.85 13.24 -0.30
CA GLN A 83 6.99 14.38 -1.20
C GLN A 83 5.87 15.42 -1.02
N THR A 84 4.67 15.00 -0.60
CA THR A 84 3.53 15.91 -0.33
C THR A 84 3.69 16.70 0.99
N LYS A 85 4.69 16.37 1.83
CA LYS A 85 5.01 17.11 3.06
C LYS A 85 6.01 18.27 2.87
N ASN A 86 6.44 18.59 1.64
CA ASN A 86 7.31 19.73 1.32
C ASN A 86 6.54 20.91 0.74
#